data_AF-A0A6J4KI51-F1
#
_entry.id   AF-A0A6J4KI51-F1
#
_cell.length_a   1.000
_cell.length_b   1.000
_cell.length_c   1.000
_cell.angle_alpha   90.00
_cell.angle_beta   90.00
_cell.angle_gamma   90.00
#
_symmetry.space_group_name_H-M   'P 1'
#
loop_
_entity.id
_entity.type
_entity.pdbx_description
1 polymer ?
#
loop_
_entity_poly.entity_id
_entity_poly.type
_entity_poly.pdbx_seq_one_letter_code
_entity_poly.pdbx_strand_id
1 'polypeptide(L)' 'MLGALYRYLREADPRHFQPMNANFGLVDDLERRVKDKREKRERLAERALGEMERWRQGLAGYVVAG' A
#
# COMPACT_ATOMS: atom_id res chain seq x y z
N MET A 1 2.63 -3.40 0.98
CA MET A 1 2.79 -2.54 2.19
C MET A 1 3.84 -1.45 2.01
N LEU A 2 4.98 -1.71 1.34
CA LEU A 2 6.08 -0.75 1.16
C LEU A 2 5.63 0.67 0.75
N GLY A 3 4.86 0.80 -0.33
CA GLY A 3 4.41 2.11 -0.80
C GLY A 3 3.56 2.88 0.21
N ALA A 4 2.76 2.18 1.02
CA ALA A 4 1.94 2.80 2.06
C ALA A 4 2.77 3.36 3.22
N LEU A 5 3.83 2.65 3.63
CA LEU A 5 4.79 3.15 4.62
C LEU A 5 5.56 4.37 4.10
N TYR A 6 5.99 4.34 2.84
CA TYR A 6 6.65 5.48 2.21
C TYR A 6 5.73 6.71 2.15
N ARG A 7 4.47 6.51 1.72
CA ARG A 7 3.44 7.56 1.73
C ARG A 7 3.23 8.14 3.13
N TYR A 8 3.11 7.28 4.15
CA TYR A 8 2.97 7.71 5.54
C TYR A 8 4.16 8.57 6.00
N LEU A 9 5.40 8.14 5.72
CA LEU A 9 6.59 8.92 6.06
C LEU A 9 6.60 10.29 5.38
N ARG A 10 6.13 10.35 4.13
CA ARG A 10 6.10 11.57 3.31
C ARG A 10 4.97 12.53 3.69
N GLU A 11 3.84 12.03 4.18
CA GLU A 11 2.60 12.80 4.37
C GLU A 11 2.22 13.04 5.84
N ALA A 12 2.79 12.27 6.78
CA ALA A 12 2.51 12.46 8.20
C ALA A 12 2.94 13.87 8.65
N ASP A 13 2.11 14.51 9.49
CA ASP A 13 2.49 15.76 10.15
C ASP A 13 3.73 15.51 11.03
N PRO A 14 4.87 16.18 10.78
CA PRO A 14 6.08 15.98 11.55
C PRO A 14 5.90 16.23 13.06
N ARG A 15 4.94 17.07 13.46
CA ARG A 15 4.67 17.38 14.88
C ARG A 15 3.99 16.22 15.62
N HIS A 16 3.30 15.35 14.88
CA HIS A 16 2.51 14.25 15.42
C HIS A 16 2.99 12.88 14.91
N PHE A 17 4.09 12.85 14.17
CA PHE A 17 4.64 11.63 13.63
C PHE A 17 4.95 10.64 14.75
N GLN A 18 4.46 9.42 14.58
CA GLN A 18 4.87 8.27 15.39
C GLN A 18 5.39 7.18 14.48
N PRO A 19 6.51 6.52 14.85
CA PRO A 19 6.96 5.35 14.13
C PRO A 19 5.90 4.25 14.23
N MET A 20 5.71 3.51 13.14
CA MET A 20 4.76 2.40 13.11
C MET A 20 5.24 1.27 12.22
N ASN A 21 4.91 0.04 12.62
CA ASN A 21 5.10 -1.14 11.80
C ASN A 21 4.09 -1.18 10.65
N ALA A 22 4.40 -1.97 9.61
CA ALA A 22 3.47 -2.25 8.53
C ALA A 22 2.15 -2.81 9.08
N ASN A 23 1.04 -2.18 8.73
CA ASN A 23 -0.29 -2.61 9.13
C ASN A 23 -1.33 -2.24 8.06
N PHE A 24 -2.48 -2.93 8.05
CA PHE A 24 -3.53 -2.69 7.06
C PHE A 24 -4.25 -1.34 7.21
N GLY A 25 -4.03 -0.60 8.30
CA GLY A 25 -4.56 0.77 8.45
C GLY A 25 -3.81 1.81 7.61
N LEU A 26 -2.64 1.46 7.07
CA LEU A 26 -1.86 2.34 6.20
C LEU A 26 -2.32 2.34 4.74
N VAL A 27 -3.03 1.28 4.34
CA VAL A 27 -3.58 1.19 2.99
C VAL A 27 -4.99 1.76 2.96
N ASP A 28 -5.38 2.24 1.79
CA ASP A 28 -6.72 2.78 1.57
C ASP A 28 -7.77 1.70 1.84
N ASP A 29 -9.00 2.08 2.19
CA ASP A 29 -10.05 1.09 2.42
C ASP A 29 -10.53 0.43 1.11
N LEU A 30 -11.25 -0.69 1.24
CA LEU A 30 -11.94 -1.31 0.10
C LEU A 30 -13.19 -0.49 -0.25
N GLU A 31 -13.51 -0.38 -1.54
CA GLU A 31 -14.71 0.33 -2.03
C GLU A 31 -16.01 -0.21 -1.42
N ARG A 32 -16.05 -1.52 -1.18
CA ARG A 32 -17.19 -2.20 -0.57
C ARG A 32 -16.82 -2.67 0.83
N ARG A 33 -17.76 -2.48 1.75
CA ARG A 33 -17.63 -2.99 3.12
C ARG A 33 -17.63 -4.52 3.11
N VAL A 34 -16.55 -5.10 3.64
CA VAL A 34 -16.42 -6.53 3.92
C VAL A 34 -16.56 -6.72 5.43
N LYS A 35 -17.53 -7.53 5.87
CA LYS A 35 -17.81 -7.75 7.30
C LYS A 35 -16.79 -8.69 7.93
N ASP A 36 -16.39 -9.73 7.20
CA ASP A 36 -15.40 -10.68 7.68
C ASP A 36 -14.00 -10.04 7.68
N LYS A 37 -13.32 -10.07 8.83
CA LYS A 37 -12.03 -9.41 9.00
C LYS A 37 -10.91 -10.11 8.23
N ARG A 38 -10.97 -11.43 8.10
CA ARG A 38 -9.96 -12.21 7.39
C ARG A 38 -10.10 -11.96 5.89
N GLU A 39 -11.32 -12.07 5.37
CA GLU A 39 -11.64 -11.77 3.98
C GLU A 39 -11.26 -10.32 3.61
N LYS A 40 -11.54 -9.35 4.50
CA LYS A 40 -11.11 -7.95 4.30
C LYS A 40 -9.59 -7.87 4.12
N ARG A 41 -8.82 -8.55 4.98
CA ARG A 41 -7.34 -8.53 4.92
C ARG A 41 -6.79 -9.22 3.67
N GLU A 42 -7.39 -10.34 3.28
CA GLU A 42 -7.02 -11.07 2.05
C GLU A 42 -7.23 -10.19 0.81
N ARG A 43 -8.41 -9.57 0.66
CA ARG A 43 -8.71 -8.65 -0.44
C ARG A 43 -7.80 -7.40 -0.45
N LEU A 44 -7.48 -6.84 0.71
CA LEU A 44 -6.53 -5.74 0.83
C LEU A 44 -5.11 -6.16 0.39
N ALA A 45 -4.69 -7.38 0.76
CA ALA A 45 -3.40 -7.92 0.35
C ALA A 45 -3.33 -8.16 -1.17
N GLU A 46 -4.37 -8.78 -1.75
CA GLU A 46 -4.48 -8.99 -3.19
C GLU A 46 -4.38 -7.68 -3.97
N ARG A 47 -5.15 -6.65 -3.58
CA ARG A 47 -5.08 -5.34 -4.22
C ARG A 47 -3.68 -4.74 -4.10
N ALA A 48 -3.07 -4.80 -2.91
CA ALA A 48 -1.73 -4.24 -2.68
C ALA A 48 -0.63 -4.95 -3.48
N LEU A 49 -0.74 -6.28 -3.66
CA LEU A 49 0.17 -7.05 -4.52
C LEU A 49 -0.01 -6.69 -5.99
N GLY A 50 -1.26 -6.53 -6.45
CA GLY A 50 -1.55 -6.08 -7.82
C GLY A 50 -0.97 -4.69 -8.13
N GLU A 51 -1.07 -3.73 -7.21
CA GLU A 51 -0.45 -2.41 -7.38
C GLU A 51 1.08 -2.47 -7.40
N MET A 52 1.68 -3.28 -6.52
CA MET A 52 3.13 -3.46 -6.48
C MET A 52 3.65 -4.03 -7.82
N GLU A 53 2.94 -5.01 -8.36
CA GLU A 53 3.29 -5.63 -9.64
C GLU A 53 3.17 -4.65 -10.81
N ARG A 54 2.07 -3.87 -10.86
CA ARG A 54 1.92 -2.79 -11.86
C ARG A 54 3.07 -1.79 -11.81
N TRP A 55 3.40 -1.33 -10.60
CA TRP A 55 4.53 -0.41 -10.40
C TRP A 55 5.86 -1.01 -10.88
N ARG A 56 6.12 -2.27 -10.50
CA ARG A 56 7.33 -3.01 -10.91
C ARG A 56 7.44 -3.15 -12.43
N GLN A 57 6.35 -3.46 -13.12
CA GLN A 57 6.32 -3.57 -14.58
C GLN A 57 6.58 -2.21 -15.24
N GLY A 58 6.04 -1.12 -14.68
CA GLY A 58 6.34 0.24 -15.13
C GLY A 58 7.83 0.59 -15.05
N LEU A 59 8.52 0.14 -13.99
CA LEU A 59 9.98 0.31 -13.88
C LEU A 59 10.75 -0.48 -14.94
N ALA A 60 10.33 -1.72 -15.24
CA ALA A 60 10.98 -2.52 -16.27
C ALA A 60 10.90 -1.83 -17.65
N GLY A 61 9.76 -1.20 -17.96
CA GLY A 61 9.62 -0.38 -19.16
C GLY A 61 10.58 0.82 -19.21
N TYR A 62 10.88 1.43 -18.05
CA TYR A 62 11.84 2.53 -17.94
C TYR A 62 13.29 2.06 -18.14
N VAL A 63 13.66 0.89 -17.62
CA VAL A 63 15.03 0.34 -17.71
C VAL A 63 15.36 -0.16 -19.11
N VAL A 64 14.39 -0.67 -19.86
CA VAL A 64 14.62 -1.17 -21.24
C VAL A 64 14.66 -0.02 -22.27
N ALA A 65 14.07 1.13 -21.95
CA ALA A 65 14.05 2.31 -22.83
C ALA A 65 15.18 3.33 -22.55
N GLY A 66 16.05 3.06 -21.58
CA GLY A 66 17.16 3.93 -21.15
C GLY A 66 18.52 3.46 -21.61
#